data_AF-A0A1D3JYZ0-F1
#
_entry.id   AF-A0A1D3JYZ0-F1
#
_cell.length_a   1.000
_cell.length_b   1.000
_cell.length_c   1.000
_cell.angle_alpha   90.00
_cell.angle_beta   90.00
_cell.angle_gamma   90.00
#
_symmetry.space_group_name_H-M   'P 1'
#
loop_
_entity.id
_entity.type
_entity.pdbx_description
1 polymer ?
#
loop_
_entity_poly.entity_id
_entity_poly.type
_entity_poly.pdbx_seq_one_letter_code
_entity_poly.pdbx_strand_id
1 'polypeptide(L)'
;MSGVPKRILSMNRCQSDVSQHVVLQPPETSPLCLKCRPLNERRSTMNPDALATLHAHLLTALATPPTETRRLFHGRGRCWPGLEQLTVDWLQGVVLVALFKEPEAAHLDALKQLLVQFEWAQSGAHTVALQHRYLPQSTTEWLVGDAINELTITEGGLRYLIDLGKKQNSGLFLDMRYGRNWVREQAQGLRVLNLFAYTCGFSVAAIEGGAGHVVNLDMARGALSRGRDNHRLNGHDLSRVTFLGHDLFKSWAKVIHSGPYDLVIIDPPSFQKGSFLLTKDYQRVLRRLPDLLTPQGTVLACMNDPAFGEDFLIDGVTREAPGLRFVERLENPPEFPDIDRQSGLKALVFRQG
;
A
#
# COMPACT_ATOMS: atom_id res chain seq x y z
N MET A 1 -45.74 49.71 -40.78
CA MET A 1 -46.23 48.31 -40.89
C MET A 1 -46.09 47.68 -39.52
N SER A 2 -47.04 47.90 -38.59
CA SER A 2 -48.33 47.22 -38.43
C SER A 2 -48.18 45.78 -37.92
N GLY A 3 -48.55 45.54 -36.65
CA GLY A 3 -48.64 44.20 -36.07
C GLY A 3 -48.75 44.13 -34.55
N VAL A 4 -49.85 44.66 -34.01
CA VAL A 4 -50.31 44.73 -32.61
C VAL A 4 -50.65 43.32 -32.02
N PRO A 5 -50.78 43.17 -30.68
CA PRO A 5 -50.55 41.95 -29.88
C PRO A 5 -51.85 41.29 -29.36
N LYS A 6 -51.73 40.28 -28.47
CA LYS A 6 -52.83 39.87 -27.57
C LYS A 6 -52.38 39.63 -26.12
N ARG A 7 -53.01 40.41 -25.22
CA ARG A 7 -53.20 40.18 -23.77
C ARG A 7 -54.33 39.17 -23.55
N ILE A 8 -54.39 38.59 -22.34
CA ILE A 8 -55.57 38.36 -21.44
C ILE A 8 -54.98 37.69 -20.16
N LEU A 9 -54.94 38.36 -19.00
CA LEU A 9 -55.93 38.36 -17.88
C LEU A 9 -56.02 36.97 -17.20
N SER A 10 -55.97 36.78 -15.88
CA SER A 10 -56.50 37.54 -14.73
C SER A 10 -55.82 37.06 -13.40
N MET A 11 -55.45 37.94 -12.46
CA MET A 11 -56.14 38.34 -11.21
C MET A 11 -56.46 37.24 -10.17
N ASN A 12 -55.82 37.26 -8.99
CA ASN A 12 -56.28 37.91 -7.73
C ASN A 12 -55.50 37.36 -6.50
N ARG A 13 -54.81 38.23 -5.73
CA ARG A 13 -55.10 38.71 -4.33
C ARG A 13 -54.86 37.66 -3.24
N CYS A 14 -54.18 37.94 -2.13
CA CYS A 14 -54.39 39.04 -1.18
C CYS A 14 -53.12 39.47 -0.42
N GLN A 15 -53.16 40.71 0.08
CA GLN A 15 -52.13 41.46 0.81
C GLN A 15 -52.12 41.17 2.32
N SER A 16 -50.98 41.53 2.97
CA SER A 16 -50.79 42.19 4.29
C SER A 16 -51.43 41.53 5.54
N ASP A 17 -50.85 41.51 6.75
CA ASP A 17 -50.09 42.55 7.43
C ASP A 17 -49.61 42.06 8.83
N VAL A 18 -48.65 42.80 9.41
CA VAL A 18 -48.32 42.99 10.85
C VAL A 18 -47.81 41.83 11.76
N SER A 19 -46.52 41.96 12.07
CA SER A 19 -45.79 41.79 13.34
C SER A 19 -46.54 41.42 14.63
N GLN A 20 -46.09 40.36 15.33
CA GLN A 20 -46.00 40.35 16.80
C GLN A 20 -44.82 39.51 17.30
N HIS A 21 -44.01 40.13 18.14
CA HIS A 21 -42.98 39.51 18.96
C HIS A 21 -43.61 38.57 19.99
N VAL A 22 -43.14 37.32 20.04
CA VAL A 22 -43.29 36.47 21.22
C VAL A 22 -41.89 35.99 21.62
N VAL A 23 -41.46 36.46 22.79
CA VAL A 23 -40.28 35.96 23.51
C VAL A 23 -40.68 34.62 24.13
N LEU A 24 -40.05 33.53 23.71
CA LEU A 24 -40.14 32.24 24.40
C LEU A 24 -38.79 31.92 25.04
N GLN A 25 -38.78 31.85 26.38
CA GLN A 25 -37.70 31.30 27.18
C GLN A 25 -37.51 29.79 26.85
N PRO A 26 -36.29 29.25 26.99
CA PRO A 26 -35.98 27.88 26.58
C PRO A 26 -36.54 26.87 27.59
N PRO A 27 -37.19 25.77 27.16
CA PRO A 27 -37.44 24.65 28.06
C PRO A 27 -36.17 23.81 28.22
N GLU A 28 -36.03 23.36 29.45
CA GLU A 28 -34.91 22.64 30.03
C GLU A 28 -34.56 21.32 29.34
N THR A 29 -33.32 20.93 29.58
CA THR A 29 -32.62 19.69 29.21
C THR A 29 -33.48 18.43 29.25
N SER A 30 -33.47 17.68 28.14
CA SER A 30 -33.83 16.25 28.12
C SER A 30 -32.74 15.45 27.38
N PRO A 31 -32.32 14.28 27.90
CA PRO A 31 -31.23 13.50 27.33
C PRO A 31 -31.74 12.66 26.15
N LEU A 32 -30.88 12.49 25.13
CA LEU A 32 -31.04 11.66 23.91
C LEU A 32 -31.62 12.37 22.67
N CYS A 33 -30.71 12.87 21.82
CA CYS A 33 -30.72 12.50 20.41
C CYS A 33 -29.31 12.70 19.81
N LEU A 34 -28.47 11.66 19.92
CA LEU A 34 -27.14 11.58 19.29
C LEU A 34 -27.21 11.35 17.76
N LYS A 35 -28.36 11.57 17.11
CA LYS A 35 -28.62 11.19 15.71
C LYS A 35 -29.00 12.32 14.75
N CYS A 36 -28.87 13.58 15.15
CA CYS A 36 -29.05 14.72 14.24
C CYS A 36 -27.89 15.72 14.35
N ARG A 37 -26.66 15.27 14.01
CA ARG A 37 -25.62 16.18 13.49
C ARG A 37 -25.48 15.90 11.99
N PRO A 38 -25.40 16.93 11.13
CA PRO A 38 -25.14 16.74 9.71
C PRO A 38 -23.89 15.88 9.50
N LEU A 39 -23.94 14.92 8.57
CA LEU A 39 -22.85 13.99 8.25
C LEU A 39 -21.68 14.64 7.47
N ASN A 40 -21.67 15.96 7.33
CA ASN A 40 -20.53 16.71 6.83
C ASN A 40 -19.87 17.43 8.02
N GLU A 41 -18.56 17.22 8.20
CA GLU A 41 -17.66 17.90 9.16
C GLU A 41 -17.39 17.21 10.53
N ARG A 42 -17.13 15.90 10.52
CA ARG A 42 -15.98 15.41 11.31
C ARG A 42 -14.94 14.89 10.34
N ARG A 43 -14.15 15.80 9.75
CA ARG A 43 -12.85 15.39 9.23
C ARG A 43 -12.09 14.90 10.47
N SER A 44 -11.83 13.60 10.57
CA SER A 44 -10.81 13.07 11.47
C SER A 44 -9.51 13.79 11.10
N THR A 45 -9.18 14.84 11.86
CA THR A 45 -7.93 15.58 11.73
C THR A 45 -6.96 15.07 12.77
N MET A 46 -5.67 15.24 12.52
CA MET A 46 -4.59 14.89 13.44
C MET A 46 -4.59 15.85 14.64
N ASN A 47 -5.55 15.67 15.55
CA ASN A 47 -5.70 16.48 16.74
C ASN A 47 -4.74 16.03 17.87
N PRO A 48 -4.66 16.75 19.00
CA PRO A 48 -3.80 16.37 20.12
C PRO A 48 -4.04 14.95 20.65
N ASP A 49 -5.28 14.49 20.72
CA ASP A 49 -5.62 13.13 21.18
C ASP A 49 -5.10 12.05 20.21
N ALA A 50 -5.17 12.30 18.91
CA ALA A 50 -4.60 11.45 17.88
C ALA A 50 -3.07 11.37 18.01
N LEU A 51 -2.40 12.50 18.25
CA LEU A 51 -0.94 12.51 18.49
C LEU A 51 -0.56 11.79 19.79
N ALA A 52 -1.35 11.93 20.86
CA ALA A 52 -1.16 11.16 22.09
C ALA A 52 -1.32 9.64 21.85
N THR A 53 -2.27 9.25 20.99
CA THR A 53 -2.44 7.85 20.56
C THR A 53 -1.22 7.34 19.81
N LEU A 54 -0.70 8.13 18.85
CA LEU A 54 0.54 7.79 18.14
C LEU A 54 1.71 7.65 19.12
N HIS A 55 1.86 8.59 20.05
CA HIS A 55 2.91 8.57 21.07
C HIS A 55 2.87 7.27 21.89
N ALA A 56 1.71 6.89 22.41
CA ALA A 56 1.53 5.67 23.20
C ALA A 56 1.83 4.40 22.37
N HIS A 57 1.43 4.37 21.10
CA HIS A 57 1.76 3.28 20.18
C HIS A 57 3.26 3.14 19.97
N LEU A 58 3.97 4.26 19.74
CA LEU A 58 5.41 4.25 19.54
C LEU A 58 6.15 3.81 20.81
N LEU A 59 5.76 4.31 21.98
CA LEU A 59 6.32 3.86 23.26
C LEU A 59 6.16 2.35 23.45
N THR A 60 4.98 1.81 23.16
CA THR A 60 4.71 0.37 23.28
C THR A 60 5.55 -0.43 22.29
N ALA A 61 5.56 -0.03 21.01
CA ALA A 61 6.28 -0.75 19.97
C ALA A 61 7.81 -0.69 20.12
N LEU A 62 8.33 0.36 20.76
CA LEU A 62 9.76 0.58 20.96
C LEU A 62 10.27 0.25 22.36
N ALA A 63 9.40 -0.15 23.29
CA ALA A 63 9.82 -0.76 24.55
C ALA A 63 10.57 -2.09 24.33
N THR A 64 10.25 -2.79 23.23
CA THR A 64 11.01 -3.94 22.73
C THR A 64 11.15 -3.80 21.22
N PRO A 65 12.12 -2.99 20.75
CA PRO A 65 12.27 -2.68 19.34
C PRO A 65 12.42 -3.95 18.50
N PRO A 66 11.78 -4.03 17.33
CA PRO A 66 11.95 -5.17 16.45
C PRO A 66 13.42 -5.37 16.04
N THR A 67 13.88 -6.62 16.04
CA THR A 67 15.25 -6.96 15.60
C THR A 67 15.47 -6.75 14.11
N GLU A 68 14.40 -6.86 13.34
CA GLU A 68 14.34 -6.70 11.89
C GLU A 68 13.45 -5.53 11.49
N THR A 69 13.47 -5.17 10.21
CA THR A 69 12.61 -4.11 9.71
C THR A 69 11.12 -4.46 9.85
N ARG A 70 10.34 -3.53 10.39
CA ARG A 70 8.91 -3.70 10.69
C ARG A 70 8.14 -2.39 10.56
N ARG A 71 6.85 -2.49 10.24
CA ARG A 71 5.89 -1.41 10.43
C ARG A 71 5.62 -1.25 11.94
N LEU A 72 5.81 -0.07 12.49
CA LEU A 72 5.47 0.24 13.89
C LEU A 72 4.05 0.77 14.03
N PHE A 73 3.59 1.55 13.06
CA PHE A 73 2.27 2.16 13.09
C PHE A 73 1.68 2.28 11.69
N HIS A 74 0.46 1.80 11.50
CA HIS A 74 -0.20 1.72 10.18
C HIS A 74 -1.52 2.50 10.14
N GLY A 75 -1.46 3.84 10.26
CA GLY A 75 -2.66 4.67 10.22
C GLY A 75 -3.52 4.48 8.96
N ARG A 76 -2.90 4.14 7.83
CA ARG A 76 -3.56 3.89 6.53
C ARG A 76 -4.68 2.85 6.57
N GLY A 77 -4.67 1.93 7.53
CA GLY A 77 -5.75 0.95 7.73
C GLY A 77 -7.00 1.51 8.41
N ARG A 78 -6.99 2.79 8.81
CA ARG A 78 -8.14 3.52 9.38
C ARG A 78 -8.65 2.97 10.71
N CYS A 79 -7.84 2.17 11.42
CA CYS A 79 -8.15 1.73 12.78
C CYS A 79 -7.97 2.84 13.83
N TRP A 80 -7.33 3.96 13.46
CA TRP A 80 -7.01 5.07 14.36
C TRP A 80 -7.52 6.41 13.81
N PRO A 81 -8.64 6.92 14.36
CA PRO A 81 -9.21 8.20 13.95
C PRO A 81 -8.19 9.34 14.06
N GLY A 82 -8.02 10.11 12.97
CA GLY A 82 -7.15 11.28 12.91
C GLY A 82 -5.70 10.99 12.48
N LEU A 83 -5.32 9.71 12.34
CA LEU A 83 -3.98 9.28 11.94
C LEU A 83 -3.95 8.56 10.58
N GLU A 84 -5.04 8.60 9.81
CA GLU A 84 -5.23 7.80 8.60
C GLU A 84 -4.24 8.14 7.47
N GLN A 85 -3.59 9.30 7.56
CA GLN A 85 -2.58 9.77 6.62
C GLN A 85 -1.15 9.38 6.98
N LEU A 86 -0.90 8.73 8.13
CA LEU A 86 0.45 8.52 8.64
C LEU A 86 0.79 7.04 8.79
N THR A 87 2.04 6.72 8.50
CA THR A 87 2.64 5.44 8.90
C THR A 87 4.02 5.64 9.50
N VAL A 88 4.48 4.68 10.31
CA VAL A 88 5.81 4.66 10.89
C VAL A 88 6.47 3.31 10.64
N ASP A 89 7.66 3.30 10.07
CA ASP A 89 8.48 2.12 9.82
C ASP A 89 9.76 2.16 10.65
N TRP A 90 10.06 1.04 11.30
CA TRP A 90 11.35 0.74 11.91
C TRP A 90 12.25 0.07 10.89
N LEU A 91 13.38 0.70 10.59
CA LEU A 91 14.39 0.26 9.64
C LEU A 91 15.71 -0.02 10.38
N GLN A 92 15.64 -0.70 11.54
CA GLN A 92 16.80 -1.13 12.34
C GLN A 92 17.72 0.02 12.79
N GLY A 93 17.16 0.97 13.57
CA GLY A 93 17.88 2.16 14.06
C GLY A 93 17.50 3.44 13.31
N VAL A 94 16.87 3.32 12.15
CA VAL A 94 16.24 4.44 11.44
C VAL A 94 14.72 4.33 11.52
N VAL A 95 14.05 5.43 11.91
CA VAL A 95 12.59 5.51 11.94
C VAL A 95 12.12 6.38 10.78
N LEU A 96 11.30 5.81 9.88
CA LEU A 96 10.71 6.51 8.75
C LEU A 96 9.22 6.75 9.02
N VAL A 97 8.86 8.02 9.22
CA VAL A 97 7.48 8.47 9.29
C VAL A 97 7.05 8.97 7.91
N ALA A 98 5.92 8.49 7.39
CA ALA A 98 5.44 8.90 6.07
C ALA A 98 4.03 9.49 6.12
N LEU A 99 3.85 10.65 5.51
CA LEU A 99 2.57 11.35 5.36
C LEU A 99 2.03 11.22 3.94
N PHE A 100 0.83 10.65 3.80
CA PHE A 100 0.17 10.39 2.52
C PHE A 100 -0.84 11.46 2.10
N LYS A 101 -1.20 12.34 3.05
CA LYS A 101 -2.07 13.50 2.82
C LYS A 101 -1.48 14.69 3.56
N GLU A 102 -1.60 15.87 2.96
CA GLU A 102 -1.16 17.11 3.58
C GLU A 102 -1.96 17.39 4.87
N PRO A 103 -1.28 17.47 6.03
CA PRO A 103 -1.90 17.92 7.27
C PRO A 103 -2.00 19.46 7.30
N GLU A 104 -2.87 20.00 8.16
CA GLU A 104 -2.85 21.44 8.47
C GLU A 104 -1.53 21.81 9.17
N ALA A 105 -1.05 23.04 8.96
CA ALA A 105 0.26 23.49 9.44
C ALA A 105 0.47 23.27 10.95
N ALA A 106 -0.52 23.64 11.77
CA ALA A 106 -0.44 23.44 13.23
C ALA A 106 -0.31 21.95 13.63
N HIS A 107 -0.97 21.05 12.90
CA HIS A 107 -0.87 19.60 13.14
C HIS A 107 0.47 19.04 12.67
N LEU A 108 1.03 19.57 11.58
CA LEU A 108 2.37 19.21 11.11
C LEU A 108 3.43 19.62 12.14
N ASP A 109 3.35 20.84 12.66
CA ASP A 109 4.28 21.35 13.66
C ASP A 109 4.21 20.53 14.95
N ALA A 110 2.99 20.21 15.41
CA ALA A 110 2.80 19.35 16.58
C ALA A 110 3.36 17.93 16.38
N LEU A 111 3.17 17.33 15.19
CA LEU A 111 3.78 16.04 14.85
C LEU A 111 5.32 16.13 14.86
N LYS A 112 5.90 17.17 14.24
CA LYS A 112 7.35 17.37 14.23
C LYS A 112 7.91 17.54 15.64
N GLN A 113 7.24 18.32 16.49
CA GLN A 113 7.62 18.48 17.90
C GLN A 113 7.60 17.15 18.64
N LEU A 114 6.53 16.36 18.50
CA LEU A 114 6.44 15.02 19.07
C LEU A 114 7.61 14.15 18.60
N LEU A 115 7.90 14.12 17.31
CA LEU A 115 8.97 13.30 16.75
C LEU A 115 10.37 13.77 17.16
N VAL A 116 10.60 15.07 17.40
CA VAL A 116 11.90 15.58 17.86
C VAL A 116 12.10 15.32 19.36
N GLN A 117 11.04 15.42 20.16
CA GLN A 117 11.10 15.28 21.62
C GLN A 117 11.03 13.84 22.12
N PHE A 118 10.65 12.89 21.25
CA PHE A 118 10.58 11.48 21.60
C PHE A 118 11.96 10.91 21.97
N GLU A 119 12.01 10.05 22.98
CA GLU A 119 13.25 9.50 23.54
C GLU A 119 13.83 8.33 22.69
N TRP A 120 14.13 8.58 21.42
CA TRP A 120 14.58 7.56 20.45
C TRP A 120 15.81 6.77 20.88
N ALA A 121 16.74 7.40 21.61
CA ALA A 121 17.96 6.74 22.06
C ALA A 121 17.68 5.51 22.94
N GLN A 122 16.57 5.49 23.68
CA GLN A 122 16.18 4.34 24.52
C GLN A 122 15.83 3.10 23.70
N SER A 123 15.37 3.29 22.46
CA SER A 123 15.05 2.19 21.53
C SER A 123 16.21 1.82 20.60
N GLY A 124 17.34 2.53 20.70
CA GLY A 124 18.46 2.38 19.77
C GLY A 124 18.23 3.06 18.41
N ALA A 125 17.16 3.83 18.24
CA ALA A 125 17.01 4.68 17.06
C ALA A 125 18.01 5.85 17.13
N HIS A 126 18.76 6.03 16.05
CA HIS A 126 19.72 7.12 15.89
C HIS A 126 19.27 8.16 14.84
N THR A 127 18.35 7.80 13.94
CA THR A 127 17.88 8.70 12.87
C THR A 127 16.36 8.64 12.73
N VAL A 128 15.73 9.81 12.54
CA VAL A 128 14.28 9.93 12.31
C VAL A 128 14.03 10.80 11.08
N ALA A 129 13.28 10.26 10.13
CA ALA A 129 12.94 10.91 8.88
C ALA A 129 11.43 11.08 8.74
N LEU A 130 10.99 12.25 8.26
CA LEU A 130 9.61 12.53 7.91
C LEU A 130 9.49 12.71 6.39
N GLN A 131 8.82 11.77 5.72
CA GLN A 131 8.58 11.79 4.28
C GLN A 131 7.19 12.35 3.95
N HIS A 132 7.15 13.35 3.07
CA HIS A 132 5.95 14.02 2.61
C HIS A 132 5.46 13.43 1.28
N ARG A 133 4.89 12.22 1.31
CA ARG A 133 4.46 11.48 0.09
C ARG A 133 3.34 12.16 -0.69
N TYR A 134 2.60 13.08 -0.06
CA TYR A 134 1.59 13.89 -0.74
C TYR A 134 2.20 14.93 -1.72
N LEU A 135 3.51 15.17 -1.65
CA LEU A 135 4.22 16.06 -2.58
C LEU A 135 4.74 15.28 -3.80
N PRO A 136 4.83 15.91 -4.99
CA PRO A 136 5.26 15.25 -6.23
C PRO A 136 6.64 14.55 -6.15
N GLN A 137 7.55 15.04 -5.31
CA GLN A 137 8.89 14.46 -5.13
C GLN A 137 9.02 13.59 -3.87
N SER A 138 7.96 13.48 -3.06
CA SER A 138 8.01 12.78 -1.77
C SER A 138 9.22 13.20 -0.92
N THR A 139 9.44 14.51 -0.78
CA THR A 139 10.60 15.07 -0.06
C THR A 139 10.65 14.56 1.38
N THR A 140 11.86 14.41 1.90
CA THR A 140 12.10 13.88 3.24
C THR A 140 12.85 14.90 4.08
N GLU A 141 12.33 15.17 5.27
CA GLU A 141 12.98 15.96 6.31
C GLU A 141 13.67 15.02 7.31
N TRP A 142 14.93 15.31 7.65
CA TRP A 142 15.68 14.57 8.66
C TRP A 142 15.55 15.33 9.99
N LEU A 143 14.73 14.80 10.90
CA LEU A 143 14.36 15.49 12.14
C LEU A 143 15.36 15.23 13.27
N VAL A 144 15.95 14.03 13.29
CA VAL A 144 16.92 13.58 14.29
C VAL A 144 18.01 12.79 13.57
N GLY A 145 19.27 13.00 13.98
CA GLY A 145 20.44 12.30 13.45
C GLY A 145 20.83 12.73 12.03
N ASP A 146 21.81 12.02 11.47
CA ASP A 146 22.33 12.31 10.14
C ASP A 146 21.45 11.77 9.02
N ALA A 147 21.51 12.44 7.86
CA ALA A 147 20.81 12.00 6.66
C ALA A 147 21.41 10.71 6.10
N ILE A 148 20.56 9.71 5.87
CA ILE A 148 20.95 8.42 5.30
C ILE A 148 20.34 8.26 3.91
N ASN A 149 21.16 8.11 2.88
CA ASN A 149 20.67 7.96 1.51
C ASN A 149 20.40 6.50 1.13
N GLU A 150 21.11 5.57 1.75
CA GLU A 150 21.04 4.14 1.46
C GLU A 150 21.27 3.36 2.76
N LEU A 151 20.51 2.29 2.96
CA LEU A 151 20.58 1.45 4.15
C LEU A 151 20.36 0.00 3.77
N THR A 152 21.12 -0.92 4.38
CA THR A 152 20.80 -2.35 4.32
C THR A 152 19.91 -2.71 5.49
N ILE A 153 18.76 -3.28 5.19
CA ILE A 153 17.80 -3.79 6.18
C ILE A 153 17.67 -5.31 6.09
N THR A 154 17.14 -5.93 7.14
CA THR A 154 16.90 -7.36 7.25
C THR A 154 15.42 -7.65 7.46
N GLU A 155 14.89 -8.64 6.76
CA GLU A 155 13.56 -9.20 6.95
C GLU A 155 13.57 -10.71 6.70
N GLY A 156 13.17 -11.51 7.69
CA GLY A 156 13.15 -12.97 7.60
C GLY A 156 14.53 -13.58 7.43
N GLY A 157 15.58 -12.96 7.96
CA GLY A 157 16.97 -13.35 7.76
C GLY A 157 17.59 -12.90 6.42
N LEU A 158 16.81 -12.30 5.53
CA LEU A 158 17.26 -11.83 4.21
C LEU A 158 17.57 -10.34 4.22
N ARG A 159 18.62 -9.95 3.49
CA ARG A 159 19.10 -8.57 3.41
C ARG A 159 18.60 -7.85 2.17
N TYR A 160 18.18 -6.60 2.32
CA TYR A 160 17.70 -5.75 1.24
C TYR A 160 18.30 -4.36 1.34
N LEU A 161 18.76 -3.82 0.21
CA LEU A 161 19.28 -2.47 0.10
C LEU A 161 18.14 -1.52 -0.25
N ILE A 162 17.87 -0.55 0.61
CA ILE A 162 16.83 0.46 0.43
C ILE A 162 17.45 1.84 0.20
N ASP A 163 16.79 2.66 -0.61
CA ASP A 163 17.07 4.07 -0.83
C ASP A 163 16.15 4.93 0.06
N LEU A 164 16.70 5.93 0.72
CA LEU A 164 15.95 6.89 1.51
C LEU A 164 16.16 8.32 0.98
N GLY A 165 15.22 9.22 1.29
CA GLY A 165 15.33 10.65 1.00
C GLY A 165 15.08 11.11 -0.45
N LYS A 166 15.32 10.25 -1.45
CA LYS A 166 15.27 10.66 -2.88
C LYS A 166 14.07 10.15 -3.67
N LYS A 167 13.52 8.99 -3.29
CA LYS A 167 12.47 8.30 -4.02
C LYS A 167 11.26 8.15 -3.12
N GLN A 168 10.07 8.13 -3.72
CA GLN A 168 8.83 7.85 -3.00
C GLN A 168 8.88 6.45 -2.36
N ASN A 169 9.21 5.40 -3.10
CA ASN A 169 9.31 4.05 -2.54
C ASN A 169 10.77 3.73 -2.19
N SER A 170 10.97 3.15 -1.01
CA SER A 170 12.30 2.94 -0.42
C SER A 170 13.02 1.71 -0.97
N GLY A 171 12.32 0.71 -1.51
CA GLY A 171 12.96 -0.48 -2.06
C GLY A 171 12.40 -1.80 -1.55
N LEU A 172 11.51 -1.78 -0.55
CA LEU A 172 10.82 -2.98 -0.05
C LEU A 172 9.43 -2.61 0.46
N PHE A 173 8.40 -3.36 0.06
CA PHE A 173 7.05 -3.21 0.60
C PHE A 173 6.86 -4.20 1.75
N LEU A 174 6.70 -3.66 2.97
CA LEU A 174 6.71 -4.46 4.20
C LEU A 174 5.39 -5.22 4.46
N ASP A 175 4.29 -4.80 3.83
CA ASP A 175 3.01 -5.53 3.82
C ASP A 175 3.13 -6.89 3.10
N MET A 176 4.09 -7.03 2.19
CA MET A 176 4.36 -8.26 1.45
C MET A 176 5.24 -9.28 2.19
N ARG A 177 5.58 -9.06 3.47
CA ARG A 177 6.45 -9.98 4.24
C ARG A 177 5.93 -11.41 4.24
N TYR A 178 4.64 -11.61 4.51
CA TYR A 178 4.05 -12.95 4.54
C TYR A 178 3.96 -13.58 3.14
N GLY A 179 3.73 -12.79 2.10
CA GLY A 179 3.85 -13.25 0.73
C GLY A 179 5.27 -13.76 0.42
N ARG A 180 6.30 -13.01 0.81
CA ARG A 180 7.71 -13.44 0.64
C ARG A 180 8.02 -14.71 1.42
N ASN A 181 7.57 -14.82 2.67
CA ASN A 181 7.73 -16.04 3.47
C ASN A 181 7.08 -17.25 2.79
N TRP A 182 5.83 -17.10 2.33
CA TRP A 182 5.11 -18.15 1.62
C TRP A 182 5.87 -18.57 0.35
N VAL A 183 6.34 -17.62 -0.46
CA VAL A 183 7.14 -17.93 -1.66
C VAL A 183 8.40 -18.71 -1.31
N ARG A 184 9.13 -18.31 -0.26
CA ARG A 184 10.31 -19.03 0.22
C ARG A 184 9.98 -20.48 0.59
N GLU A 185 8.86 -20.72 1.25
CA GLU A 185 8.44 -22.06 1.66
C GLU A 185 7.99 -22.94 0.48
N GLN A 186 7.44 -22.34 -0.58
CA GLN A 186 6.97 -23.08 -1.75
C GLN A 186 8.04 -23.31 -2.82
N ALA A 187 9.16 -22.58 -2.77
CA ALA A 187 10.04 -22.42 -3.93
C ALA A 187 10.98 -23.60 -4.22
N GLN A 188 11.16 -24.57 -3.32
CA GLN A 188 12.19 -25.62 -3.43
C GLN A 188 12.16 -26.32 -4.80
N GLY A 189 13.25 -26.17 -5.56
CA GLY A 189 13.42 -26.80 -6.89
C GLY A 189 12.59 -26.18 -8.02
N LEU A 190 11.71 -25.22 -7.72
CA LEU A 190 10.76 -24.66 -8.69
C LEU A 190 11.40 -23.66 -9.65
N ARG A 191 10.82 -23.57 -10.85
CA ARG A 191 11.06 -22.46 -11.78
C ARG A 191 10.01 -21.37 -11.56
N VAL A 192 10.45 -20.21 -11.09
CA VAL A 192 9.57 -19.11 -10.65
C VAL A 192 9.58 -17.96 -11.65
N LEU A 193 8.40 -17.43 -11.99
CA LEU A 193 8.24 -16.16 -12.70
C LEU A 193 7.75 -15.09 -11.73
N ASN A 194 8.51 -14.00 -11.60
CA ASN A 194 8.15 -12.83 -10.81
C ASN A 194 7.82 -11.66 -11.74
N LEU A 195 6.53 -11.39 -11.95
CA LEU A 195 6.05 -10.27 -12.77
C LEU A 195 5.88 -9.02 -11.90
N PHE A 196 6.28 -7.86 -12.46
CA PHE A 196 6.32 -6.58 -11.74
C PHE A 196 7.33 -6.65 -10.57
N ALA A 197 8.50 -7.20 -10.88
CA ALA A 197 9.47 -7.66 -9.89
C ALA A 197 10.02 -6.57 -8.97
N TYR A 198 9.95 -5.29 -9.35
CA TYR A 198 10.52 -4.16 -8.64
C TYR A 198 12.01 -4.41 -8.29
N THR A 199 12.36 -4.39 -6.99
CA THR A 199 13.68 -4.67 -6.44
C THR A 199 13.89 -6.15 -6.12
N CYS A 200 13.11 -7.02 -6.76
CA CYS A 200 13.22 -8.48 -6.73
C CYS A 200 13.00 -9.12 -5.34
N GLY A 201 12.21 -8.50 -4.46
CA GLY A 201 11.97 -9.03 -3.10
C GLY A 201 11.48 -10.48 -3.07
N PHE A 202 10.49 -10.82 -3.92
CA PHE A 202 10.01 -12.20 -4.07
C PHE A 202 11.06 -13.15 -4.65
N SER A 203 11.90 -12.67 -5.56
CA SER A 203 12.97 -13.48 -6.17
C SER A 203 14.09 -13.80 -5.18
N VAL A 204 14.45 -12.85 -4.31
CA VAL A 204 15.38 -13.08 -3.21
C VAL A 204 14.83 -14.17 -2.28
N ALA A 205 13.56 -14.06 -1.88
CA ALA A 205 12.89 -15.07 -1.05
C ALA A 205 12.79 -16.44 -1.73
N ALA A 206 12.48 -16.48 -3.03
CA ALA A 206 12.39 -17.72 -3.80
C ALA A 206 13.74 -18.44 -3.91
N ILE A 207 14.84 -17.72 -4.21
CA ILE A 207 16.18 -18.32 -4.30
C ILE A 207 16.65 -18.84 -2.93
N GLU A 208 16.41 -18.08 -1.85
CA GLU A 208 16.66 -18.56 -0.49
C GLU A 208 15.87 -19.84 -0.18
N GLY A 209 14.63 -19.90 -0.66
CA GLY A 209 13.75 -21.07 -0.56
C GLY A 209 14.12 -22.23 -1.47
N GLY A 210 15.25 -22.16 -2.18
CA GLY A 210 15.74 -23.24 -3.03
C GLY A 210 15.18 -23.25 -4.46
N ALA A 211 14.56 -22.19 -4.96
CA ALA A 211 14.09 -22.08 -6.36
C ALA A 211 15.16 -22.47 -7.36
N GLY A 212 14.90 -23.46 -8.21
CA GLY A 212 15.84 -23.89 -9.25
C GLY A 212 16.26 -22.73 -10.15
N HIS A 213 15.30 -21.89 -10.53
CA HIS A 213 15.55 -20.68 -11.32
C HIS A 213 14.46 -19.64 -11.12
N VAL A 214 14.80 -18.35 -11.12
CA VAL A 214 13.82 -17.25 -11.05
C VAL A 214 13.98 -16.30 -12.23
N VAL A 215 12.87 -15.99 -12.90
CA VAL A 215 12.80 -14.97 -13.96
C VAL A 215 12.07 -13.75 -13.40
N ASN A 216 12.77 -12.62 -13.30
CA ASN A 216 12.21 -11.34 -12.89
C ASN A 216 11.87 -10.50 -14.11
N LEU A 217 10.66 -9.95 -14.16
CA LEU A 217 10.27 -8.98 -15.18
C LEU A 217 9.81 -7.68 -14.56
N ASP A 218 10.43 -6.57 -14.98
CA ASP A 218 10.01 -5.22 -14.62
C ASP A 218 10.41 -4.23 -15.74
N MET A 219 9.63 -3.18 -15.93
CA MET A 219 10.00 -2.13 -16.90
C MET A 219 11.15 -1.25 -16.38
N ALA A 220 11.22 -1.02 -15.08
CA ALA A 220 12.20 -0.17 -14.43
C ALA A 220 13.54 -0.91 -14.28
N ARG A 221 14.42 -0.77 -15.27
CA ARG A 221 15.79 -1.34 -15.24
C ARG A 221 16.58 -0.97 -13.98
N GLY A 222 16.38 0.24 -13.45
CA GLY A 222 16.99 0.67 -12.18
C GLY A 222 16.54 -0.17 -10.98
N ALA A 223 15.27 -0.58 -10.95
CA ALA A 223 14.75 -1.46 -9.90
C ALA A 223 15.34 -2.88 -10.03
N LEU A 224 15.44 -3.41 -11.24
CA LEU A 224 16.10 -4.71 -11.48
C LEU A 224 17.60 -4.67 -11.15
N SER A 225 18.28 -3.54 -11.37
CA SER A 225 19.67 -3.36 -10.92
C SER A 225 19.76 -3.47 -9.41
N ARG A 226 18.88 -2.77 -8.68
CA ARG A 226 18.79 -2.87 -7.22
C ARG A 226 18.45 -4.31 -6.77
N GLY A 227 17.58 -5.00 -7.49
CA GLY A 227 17.28 -6.41 -7.23
C GLY A 227 18.49 -7.33 -7.41
N ARG A 228 19.36 -7.06 -8.38
CA ARG A 228 20.64 -7.76 -8.54
C ARG A 228 21.56 -7.53 -7.35
N ASP A 229 21.60 -6.31 -6.83
CA ASP A 229 22.37 -5.99 -5.62
C ASP A 229 21.81 -6.72 -4.40
N ASN A 230 20.48 -6.82 -4.26
CA ASN A 230 19.85 -7.63 -3.21
C ASN A 230 20.24 -9.12 -3.32
N HIS A 231 20.29 -9.72 -4.51
CA HIS A 231 20.78 -11.09 -4.66
C HIS A 231 22.25 -11.23 -4.24
N ARG A 232 23.11 -10.29 -4.63
CA ARG A 232 24.53 -10.29 -4.23
C ARG A 232 24.69 -10.15 -2.71
N LEU A 233 23.89 -9.29 -2.08
CA LEU A 233 23.88 -9.11 -0.63
C LEU A 233 23.52 -10.39 0.12
N ASN A 234 22.78 -11.32 -0.48
CA ASN A 234 22.45 -12.60 0.13
C ASN A 234 23.35 -13.75 -0.35
N GLY A 235 24.41 -13.46 -1.11
CA GLY A 235 25.33 -14.50 -1.62
C GLY A 235 24.68 -15.44 -2.63
N HIS A 236 23.58 -15.03 -3.25
CA HIS A 236 22.84 -15.87 -4.20
C HIS A 236 23.61 -16.05 -5.51
N ASP A 237 23.56 -17.27 -6.06
CA ASP A 237 24.07 -17.56 -7.41
C ASP A 237 23.19 -16.89 -8.47
N LEU A 238 23.74 -15.87 -9.12
CA LEU A 238 23.06 -15.12 -10.17
C LEU A 238 22.83 -15.93 -11.46
N SER A 239 23.49 -17.08 -11.64
CA SER A 239 23.21 -17.96 -12.79
C SER A 239 21.77 -18.50 -12.77
N ARG A 240 21.18 -18.61 -11.57
CA ARG A 240 19.79 -19.03 -11.33
C ARG A 240 18.79 -17.88 -11.42
N VAL A 241 19.22 -16.67 -11.77
CA VAL A 241 18.37 -15.46 -11.75
C VAL A 241 18.45 -14.71 -13.07
N THR A 242 17.31 -14.57 -13.73
CA THR A 242 17.17 -13.78 -14.96
C THR A 242 16.47 -12.46 -14.67
N PHE A 243 16.93 -11.38 -15.30
CA PHE A 243 16.36 -10.03 -15.18
C PHE A 243 15.91 -9.53 -16.56
N LEU A 244 14.60 -9.38 -16.75
CA LEU A 244 13.96 -8.94 -17.99
C LEU A 244 13.45 -7.50 -17.83
N GLY A 245 14.28 -6.54 -18.24
CA GLY A 245 13.99 -5.10 -18.26
C GLY A 245 13.05 -4.71 -19.41
N HIS A 246 11.82 -5.20 -19.38
CA HIS A 246 10.90 -5.23 -20.51
C HIS A 246 9.47 -4.82 -20.13
N ASP A 247 8.76 -4.20 -21.08
CA ASP A 247 7.31 -4.02 -21.02
C ASP A 247 6.64 -5.39 -21.20
N LEU A 248 5.93 -5.84 -20.16
CA LEU A 248 5.25 -7.14 -20.11
C LEU A 248 4.36 -7.34 -21.35
N PHE A 249 3.56 -6.33 -21.68
CA PHE A 249 2.55 -6.43 -22.74
C PHE A 249 3.15 -6.47 -24.15
N LYS A 250 4.43 -6.10 -24.30
CA LYS A 250 5.18 -6.18 -25.56
C LYS A 250 6.13 -7.37 -25.61
N SER A 251 6.28 -8.12 -24.53
CA SER A 251 7.37 -9.10 -24.37
C SER A 251 6.91 -10.50 -23.99
N TRP A 252 5.62 -10.81 -24.18
CA TRP A 252 5.05 -12.13 -23.89
C TRP A 252 5.84 -13.30 -24.49
N ALA A 253 6.28 -13.19 -25.75
CA ALA A 253 7.05 -14.25 -26.40
C ALA A 253 8.33 -14.63 -25.63
N LYS A 254 9.05 -13.64 -25.07
CA LYS A 254 10.25 -13.88 -24.27
C LYS A 254 9.93 -14.56 -22.94
N VAL A 255 8.85 -14.13 -22.30
CA VAL A 255 8.40 -14.67 -21.01
C VAL A 255 7.93 -16.11 -21.19
N ILE A 256 7.13 -16.39 -22.21
CA ILE A 256 6.62 -17.73 -22.52
C ILE A 256 7.77 -18.66 -22.89
N HIS A 257 8.70 -18.23 -23.75
CA HIS A 257 9.85 -19.06 -24.15
C HIS A 257 10.82 -19.37 -23.00
N SER A 258 10.79 -18.58 -21.94
CA SER A 258 11.60 -18.82 -20.73
C SER A 258 10.90 -19.73 -19.71
N GLY A 259 9.65 -20.15 -19.96
CA GLY A 259 8.89 -21.09 -19.14
C GLY A 259 8.98 -22.54 -19.66
N PRO A 260 8.04 -23.42 -19.25
CA PRO A 260 6.93 -23.15 -18.33
C PRO A 260 7.41 -22.91 -16.88
N TYR A 261 6.52 -22.39 -16.03
CA TYR A 261 6.82 -22.02 -14.64
C TYR A 261 5.95 -22.82 -13.67
N ASP A 262 6.55 -23.25 -12.57
CA ASP A 262 5.84 -23.93 -11.49
C ASP A 262 5.15 -22.94 -10.54
N LEU A 263 5.71 -21.73 -10.42
CA LEU A 263 5.15 -20.64 -9.63
C LEU A 263 5.20 -19.33 -10.42
N VAL A 264 4.06 -18.67 -10.57
CA VAL A 264 3.95 -17.31 -11.13
C VAL A 264 3.48 -16.34 -10.06
N ILE A 265 4.21 -15.26 -9.85
CA ILE A 265 3.87 -14.18 -8.93
C ILE A 265 3.47 -12.96 -9.76
N ILE A 266 2.33 -12.35 -9.43
CA ILE A 266 1.78 -11.17 -10.09
C ILE A 266 1.56 -10.09 -9.04
N ASP A 267 2.40 -9.04 -9.02
CA ASP A 267 2.29 -7.93 -8.05
C ASP A 267 2.35 -6.55 -8.73
N PRO A 268 1.32 -6.17 -9.49
CA PRO A 268 1.34 -4.91 -10.23
C PRO A 268 1.18 -3.70 -9.30
N PRO A 269 1.67 -2.53 -9.73
CA PRO A 269 1.48 -1.30 -8.97
C PRO A 269 -0.02 -0.93 -8.88
N SER A 270 -0.49 -0.55 -7.69
CA SER A 270 -1.92 -0.26 -7.44
C SER A 270 -2.46 0.92 -8.25
N PHE A 271 -1.68 1.99 -8.40
CA PHE A 271 -2.05 3.14 -9.21
C PHE A 271 -0.82 3.93 -9.66
N GLN A 272 -0.55 3.91 -10.96
CA GLN A 272 0.38 4.82 -11.61
C GLN A 272 -0.34 5.38 -12.84
N LYS A 273 -0.49 6.71 -12.90
CA LYS A 273 -1.04 7.37 -14.10
C LYS A 273 -0.22 6.93 -15.31
N GLY A 274 -0.85 6.17 -16.21
CA GLY A 274 -0.28 5.78 -17.50
C GLY A 274 0.55 4.50 -17.57
N SER A 275 0.64 3.66 -16.52
CA SER A 275 1.46 2.43 -16.59
C SER A 275 0.70 1.11 -16.42
N PHE A 276 -0.35 1.04 -15.58
CA PHE A 276 -1.14 -0.17 -15.40
C PHE A 276 -2.56 0.17 -14.92
N LEU A 277 -3.57 -0.21 -15.70
CA LEU A 277 -4.98 -0.09 -15.30
C LEU A 277 -5.46 -1.42 -14.75
N LEU A 278 -5.56 -1.52 -13.43
CA LEU A 278 -5.93 -2.75 -12.71
C LEU A 278 -7.12 -3.50 -13.37
N THR A 279 -8.19 -2.78 -13.71
CA THR A 279 -9.41 -3.37 -14.29
C THR A 279 -9.24 -3.95 -15.69
N LYS A 280 -8.24 -3.52 -16.47
CA LYS A 280 -8.01 -3.96 -17.86
C LYS A 280 -6.74 -4.81 -17.99
N ASP A 281 -5.65 -4.30 -17.47
CA ASP A 281 -4.31 -4.85 -17.67
C ASP A 281 -4.08 -6.10 -16.82
N TYR A 282 -4.68 -6.19 -15.62
CA TYR A 282 -4.60 -7.40 -14.80
C TYR A 282 -5.25 -8.59 -15.51
N GLN A 283 -6.44 -8.40 -16.11
CA GLN A 283 -7.13 -9.45 -16.88
C GLN A 283 -6.30 -9.93 -18.08
N ARG A 284 -5.56 -9.02 -18.74
CA ARG A 284 -4.65 -9.38 -19.83
C ARG A 284 -3.50 -10.26 -19.36
N VAL A 285 -3.01 -10.07 -18.13
CA VAL A 285 -2.01 -10.95 -17.51
C VAL A 285 -2.62 -12.30 -17.18
N LEU A 286 -3.80 -12.33 -16.55
CA LEU A 286 -4.49 -13.57 -16.17
C LEU A 286 -4.73 -14.49 -17.37
N ARG A 287 -5.14 -13.94 -18.51
CA ARG A 287 -5.37 -14.69 -19.76
C ARG A 287 -4.13 -15.42 -20.29
N ARG A 288 -2.94 -15.00 -19.88
CA ARG A 288 -1.66 -15.62 -20.28
C ARG A 288 -1.20 -16.71 -19.34
N LEU A 289 -1.81 -16.87 -18.18
CA LEU A 289 -1.42 -17.90 -17.21
C LEU A 289 -1.41 -19.33 -17.80
N PRO A 290 -2.39 -19.75 -18.63
CA PRO A 290 -2.34 -21.07 -19.26
C PRO A 290 -1.12 -21.28 -20.19
N ASP A 291 -0.61 -20.22 -20.81
CA ASP A 291 0.57 -20.26 -21.68
C ASP A 291 1.90 -20.29 -20.88
N LEU A 292 1.83 -20.00 -19.57
CA LEU A 292 3.00 -19.80 -18.71
C LEU A 292 3.23 -20.96 -17.74
N LEU A 293 2.17 -21.57 -17.24
CA LEU A 293 2.23 -22.51 -16.12
C LEU A 293 2.52 -23.94 -16.57
N THR A 294 3.18 -24.69 -15.69
CA THR A 294 3.19 -26.16 -15.77
C THR A 294 1.81 -26.74 -15.41
N PRO A 295 1.53 -28.02 -15.71
CA PRO A 295 0.25 -28.65 -15.32
C PRO A 295 -0.01 -28.69 -13.80
N GLN A 296 1.01 -28.52 -12.97
CA GLN A 296 0.91 -28.41 -11.50
C GLN A 296 1.20 -26.98 -11.01
N GLY A 297 1.13 -26.01 -11.91
CA GLY A 297 1.53 -24.63 -11.64
C GLY A 297 0.67 -23.94 -10.59
N THR A 298 1.32 -23.10 -9.79
CA THR A 298 0.71 -22.26 -8.76
C THR A 298 0.84 -20.79 -9.14
N VAL A 299 -0.12 -19.96 -8.74
CA VAL A 299 -0.11 -18.52 -8.93
C VAL A 299 -0.29 -17.82 -7.59
N LEU A 300 0.58 -16.86 -7.28
CA LEU A 300 0.37 -15.88 -6.23
C LEU A 300 -0.02 -14.56 -6.89
N ALA A 301 -1.31 -14.21 -6.82
CA ALA A 301 -1.86 -13.00 -7.39
C ALA A 301 -2.08 -11.95 -6.31
N CYS A 302 -1.43 -10.80 -6.46
CA CYS A 302 -1.40 -9.74 -5.48
C CYS A 302 -2.10 -8.47 -5.98
N MET A 303 -2.78 -7.77 -5.07
CA MET A 303 -3.46 -6.52 -5.36
C MET A 303 -3.56 -5.66 -4.10
N ASN A 304 -3.03 -4.44 -4.17
CA ASN A 304 -3.04 -3.48 -3.06
C ASN A 304 -3.84 -2.22 -3.40
N ASP A 305 -5.05 -2.41 -3.93
CA ASP A 305 -6.02 -1.34 -4.21
C ASP A 305 -7.25 -1.49 -3.29
N PRO A 306 -7.53 -0.52 -2.40
CA PRO A 306 -8.65 -0.59 -1.46
C PRO A 306 -10.03 -0.51 -2.14
N ALA A 307 -10.12 -0.12 -3.42
CA ALA A 307 -11.40 -0.06 -4.13
C ALA A 307 -11.95 -1.43 -4.54
N PHE A 308 -11.13 -2.48 -4.49
CA PHE A 308 -11.49 -3.83 -4.93
C PHE A 308 -11.28 -4.86 -3.83
N GLY A 309 -12.27 -5.73 -3.63
CA GLY A 309 -12.15 -6.92 -2.77
C GLY A 309 -11.47 -8.09 -3.47
N GLU A 310 -11.29 -9.20 -2.75
CA GLU A 310 -10.69 -10.43 -3.25
C GLU A 310 -11.47 -11.06 -4.42
N ASP A 311 -12.79 -10.90 -4.45
CA ASP A 311 -13.68 -11.38 -5.53
C ASP A 311 -13.23 -10.89 -6.91
N PHE A 312 -12.66 -9.68 -7.01
CA PHE A 312 -12.15 -9.16 -8.27
C PHE A 312 -11.09 -10.08 -8.90
N LEU A 313 -10.20 -10.63 -8.08
CA LEU A 313 -9.16 -11.56 -8.53
C LEU A 313 -9.74 -12.97 -8.75
N ILE A 314 -10.61 -13.43 -7.86
CA ILE A 314 -11.23 -14.76 -7.96
C ILE A 314 -12.06 -14.88 -9.25
N ASP A 315 -12.94 -13.91 -9.51
CA ASP A 315 -13.77 -13.86 -10.71
C ASP A 315 -12.91 -13.66 -11.96
N GLY A 316 -11.88 -12.81 -11.85
CA GLY A 316 -10.92 -12.57 -12.94
C GLY A 316 -10.18 -13.84 -13.36
N VAL A 317 -9.67 -14.61 -12.40
CA VAL A 317 -8.97 -15.88 -12.67
C VAL A 317 -9.94 -16.92 -13.23
N THR A 318 -11.13 -17.05 -12.62
CA THR A 318 -12.17 -17.98 -13.09
C THR A 318 -12.52 -17.74 -14.56
N ARG A 319 -12.61 -16.47 -14.98
CA ARG A 319 -12.94 -16.12 -16.36
C ARG A 319 -11.77 -16.29 -17.33
N GLU A 320 -10.59 -15.81 -16.98
CA GLU A 320 -9.47 -15.71 -17.94
C GLU A 320 -8.54 -16.94 -17.92
N ALA A 321 -8.56 -17.74 -16.85
CA ALA A 321 -7.73 -18.94 -16.66
C ALA A 321 -8.50 -20.03 -15.89
N PRO A 322 -9.57 -20.61 -16.47
CA PRO A 322 -10.52 -21.49 -15.76
C PRO A 322 -9.93 -22.82 -15.25
N GLY A 323 -8.72 -23.21 -15.67
CA GLY A 323 -8.00 -24.35 -15.10
C GLY A 323 -7.39 -24.09 -13.71
N LEU A 324 -7.34 -22.82 -13.28
CA LEU A 324 -6.88 -22.43 -11.96
C LEU A 324 -8.03 -22.37 -10.96
N ARG A 325 -7.82 -22.94 -9.78
CA ARG A 325 -8.76 -22.89 -8.64
C ARG A 325 -8.17 -22.04 -7.53
N PHE A 326 -9.01 -21.20 -6.92
CA PHE A 326 -8.67 -20.50 -5.69
C PHE A 326 -8.39 -21.50 -4.56
N VAL A 327 -7.31 -21.29 -3.82
CA VAL A 327 -6.89 -22.13 -2.70
C VAL A 327 -7.06 -21.39 -1.39
N GLU A 328 -6.40 -20.24 -1.26
CA GLU A 328 -6.39 -19.46 -0.04
C GLU A 328 -6.04 -18.00 -0.31
N ARG A 329 -6.41 -17.12 0.63
CA ARG A 329 -5.87 -15.78 0.75
C ARG A 329 -4.85 -15.78 1.88
N LEU A 330 -3.63 -15.35 1.58
CA LEU A 330 -2.60 -15.17 2.60
C LEU A 330 -3.01 -14.04 3.55
N GLU A 331 -2.73 -14.24 4.83
CA GLU A 331 -2.89 -13.18 5.83
C GLU A 331 -1.90 -12.04 5.60
N ASN A 332 -2.33 -10.83 5.94
CA ASN A 332 -1.41 -9.69 5.99
C ASN A 332 -0.60 -9.76 7.28
N PRO A 333 0.62 -9.18 7.30
CA PRO A 333 1.38 -9.06 8.54
C PRO A 333 0.56 -8.29 9.60
N PRO A 334 0.57 -8.71 10.87
CA PRO A 334 -0.27 -8.14 11.92
C PRO A 334 -0.03 -6.64 12.17
N GLU A 335 1.12 -6.12 11.72
CA GLU A 335 1.48 -4.71 11.78
C GLU A 335 0.70 -3.84 10.77
N PHE A 336 -0.09 -4.44 9.89
CA PHE A 336 -0.93 -3.78 8.88
C PHE A 336 -2.42 -4.03 9.13
N PRO A 337 -2.97 -3.67 10.30
CA PRO A 337 -4.39 -3.82 10.56
C PRO A 337 -5.18 -2.87 9.66
N ASP A 338 -6.31 -3.32 9.14
CA ASP A 338 -7.29 -2.48 8.43
C ASP A 338 -8.65 -2.66 9.09
N ILE A 339 -9.43 -1.59 9.17
CA ILE A 339 -10.81 -1.63 9.65
C ILE A 339 -11.70 -2.53 8.78
N ASP A 340 -11.32 -2.67 7.50
CA ASP A 340 -11.92 -3.59 6.56
C ASP A 340 -10.83 -4.45 5.88
N ARG A 341 -10.91 -5.75 6.10
CA ARG A 341 -9.99 -6.73 5.50
C ARG A 341 -9.92 -6.63 3.98
N GLN A 342 -10.99 -6.23 3.29
CA GLN A 342 -11.01 -6.10 1.83
C GLN A 342 -10.26 -4.85 1.33
N SER A 343 -10.10 -3.85 2.19
CA SER A 343 -9.41 -2.61 1.87
C SER A 343 -7.88 -2.74 1.91
N GLY A 344 -7.35 -3.73 2.65
CA GLY A 344 -5.92 -3.99 2.71
C GLY A 344 -5.35 -4.68 1.47
N LEU A 345 -4.10 -5.16 1.60
CA LEU A 345 -3.46 -6.04 0.61
C LEU A 345 -4.26 -7.35 0.45
N LYS A 346 -4.42 -7.76 -0.81
CA LYS A 346 -4.92 -9.08 -1.20
C LYS A 346 -3.77 -9.86 -1.82
N ALA A 347 -3.41 -11.01 -1.25
CA ALA A 347 -2.45 -11.95 -1.83
C ALA A 347 -3.12 -13.33 -1.88
N LEU A 348 -3.53 -13.74 -3.08
CA LEU A 348 -4.37 -14.92 -3.28
C LEU A 348 -3.57 -16.01 -4.00
N VAL A 349 -3.71 -17.24 -3.52
CA VAL A 349 -3.10 -18.43 -4.09
C VAL A 349 -4.10 -19.15 -4.98
N PHE A 350 -3.68 -19.47 -6.19
CA PHE A 350 -4.42 -20.30 -7.13
C PHE A 350 -3.54 -21.46 -7.58
N ARG A 351 -4.14 -22.63 -7.85
CA ARG A 351 -3.42 -23.81 -8.36
C ARG A 351 -4.13 -24.40 -9.56
N GLN A 352 -3.36 -24.95 -10.50
CA GLN A 352 -3.92 -25.82 -11.54
C GLN A 352 -4.63 -27.00 -10.87
N GLY A 353 -5.86 -27.29 -11.28
CA GLY A 353 -6.68 -28.33 -10.65
C GLY A 353 -7.60 -29.07 -11.59
#